data_AF-A0A7V9IAD0-F1
#
_entry.id   AF-A0A7V9IAD0-F1
#
_cell.length_a   1.000
_cell.length_b   1.000
_cell.length_c   1.000
_cell.angle_alpha   90.00
_cell.angle_beta   90.00
_cell.angle_gamma   90.00
#
_symmetry.space_group_name_H-M   'P 1'
#
loop_
_entity.id
_entity.type
_entity.pdbx_description
1 polymer ?
#
loop_
_entity_poly.entity_id
_entity_poly.type
_entity_poly.pdbx_seq_one_letter_code
_entity_poly.pdbx_strand_id
1 'polypeptide(L)'
;VNTVREAVGVADRVAHPSVQVLSDLYHVDAGGEPFEDTTFAGGLLAHVHVATPQNRSIPLPGRSEDVLERYFRALLACGYDGRVSVEGTWSPDQLAQGVAYLRETWARVSGNGGT
;
A
#
# COMPACT_ATOMS: atom_id res chain seq x y z
N VAL A 1 14.42 0.28 -9.88
CA VAL A 1 13.18 -0.54 -9.80
C VAL A 1 12.07 0.46 -9.59
N ASN A 2 11.19 0.61 -10.56
CA ASN A 2 10.24 1.71 -10.64
C ASN A 2 8.78 1.27 -10.55
N THR A 3 8.49 0.00 -10.79
CA THR A 3 7.13 -0.58 -10.69
C THR A 3 7.15 -1.83 -9.82
N VAL A 4 5.98 -2.26 -9.34
CA VAL A 4 5.86 -3.52 -8.59
C VAL A 4 6.26 -4.70 -9.48
N ARG A 5 5.86 -4.69 -10.76
CA ARG A 5 6.25 -5.74 -11.71
C ARG A 5 7.76 -5.85 -11.91
N GLU A 6 8.46 -4.72 -12.00
CA GLU A 6 9.92 -4.73 -12.08
C GLU A 6 10.54 -5.32 -10.79
N ALA A 7 9.98 -4.97 -9.62
CA ALA A 7 10.44 -5.49 -8.33
C ALA A 7 10.26 -7.01 -8.23
N VAL A 8 9.11 -7.52 -8.65
CA VAL A 8 8.84 -8.97 -8.77
C VAL A 8 9.86 -9.63 -9.69
N GLY A 9 10.09 -9.07 -10.88
CA GLY A 9 11.08 -9.61 -11.81
C GLY A 9 12.51 -9.58 -11.27
N VAL A 10 12.87 -8.63 -10.39
CA VAL A 10 14.16 -8.65 -9.67
C VAL A 10 14.17 -9.77 -8.63
N ALA A 11 13.16 -9.87 -7.77
CA ALA A 11 13.07 -10.87 -6.72
C ALA A 11 13.11 -12.30 -7.29
N ASP A 12 12.37 -12.56 -8.37
CA ASP A 12 12.33 -13.86 -9.06
C ASP A 12 13.70 -14.25 -9.63
N ARG A 13 14.42 -13.30 -10.24
CA ARG A 13 15.77 -13.56 -10.78
C ARG A 13 16.80 -13.81 -9.71
N VAL A 14 16.65 -13.17 -8.55
CA VAL A 14 17.55 -13.40 -7.41
C VAL A 14 17.23 -14.74 -6.73
N ALA A 15 15.96 -15.15 -6.73
CA ALA A 15 15.49 -16.44 -6.22
C ALA A 15 15.99 -16.76 -4.79
N HIS A 16 16.02 -15.75 -3.91
CA HIS A 16 16.49 -15.90 -2.53
C HIS A 16 15.39 -15.48 -1.54
N PRO A 17 15.11 -16.27 -0.48
CA PRO A 17 13.99 -16.01 0.44
C PRO A 17 14.10 -14.67 1.19
N SER A 18 15.30 -14.11 1.33
CA SER A 18 15.52 -12.80 1.96
C SER A 18 15.38 -11.61 1.01
N VAL A 19 15.08 -11.84 -0.28
CA VAL A 19 14.85 -10.77 -1.26
C VAL A 19 13.37 -10.81 -1.66
N GLN A 20 12.63 -9.83 -1.16
CA GLN A 20 11.18 -9.72 -1.32
C GLN A 20 10.79 -8.32 -1.80
N VAL A 21 9.51 -8.11 -2.06
CA VAL A 21 8.95 -6.88 -2.63
C VAL A 21 8.37 -5.99 -1.53
N LEU A 22 8.65 -4.69 -1.63
CA LEU A 22 7.93 -3.63 -0.94
C LEU A 22 7.14 -2.84 -1.99
N SER A 23 5.84 -2.64 -1.74
CA SER A 23 5.01 -1.74 -2.56
C SER A 23 4.75 -0.43 -1.80
N ASP A 24 4.98 0.70 -2.46
CA ASP A 24 4.81 2.02 -1.87
C ASP A 24 3.72 2.80 -2.62
N LEU A 25 2.61 3.08 -1.93
CA LEU A 25 1.45 3.75 -2.52
C LEU A 25 1.81 5.08 -3.19
N TYR A 26 2.69 5.88 -2.57
CA TYR A 26 3.04 7.19 -3.13
C TYR A 26 3.72 7.04 -4.49
N HIS A 27 4.65 6.09 -4.60
CA HIS A 27 5.38 5.84 -5.84
C HIS A 27 4.52 5.13 -6.90
N VAL A 28 3.65 4.21 -6.50
CA VAL A 28 2.71 3.53 -7.41
C VAL A 28 1.73 4.55 -8.03
N ASP A 29 1.13 5.42 -7.21
CA ASP A 29 0.21 6.47 -7.69
C ASP A 29 0.94 7.52 -8.54
N ALA A 30 2.09 8.03 -8.07
CA ALA A 30 2.87 9.02 -8.81
C ALA A 30 3.44 8.49 -10.14
N GLY A 31 3.71 7.18 -10.21
CA GLY A 31 4.14 6.50 -11.43
C GLY A 31 3.01 6.19 -12.41
N GLY A 32 1.75 6.40 -12.02
CA GLY A 32 0.57 6.02 -12.82
C GLY A 32 0.43 4.51 -12.99
N GLU A 33 1.02 3.72 -12.08
CA GLU A 33 0.91 2.26 -12.09
C GLU A 33 -0.50 1.85 -11.63
N PRO A 34 -1.18 0.94 -12.33
CA PRO A 34 -2.44 0.39 -11.85
C PRO A 34 -2.25 -0.29 -10.50
N PHE A 35 -3.07 0.01 -9.49
CA PHE A 35 -2.92 -0.61 -8.16
C PHE A 35 -3.05 -2.14 -8.23
N GLU A 36 -3.81 -2.65 -9.19
CA GLU A 36 -3.98 -4.06 -9.50
C GLU A 36 -2.65 -4.76 -9.81
N ASP A 37 -1.63 -4.03 -10.28
CA ASP A 37 -0.29 -4.60 -10.50
C ASP A 37 0.39 -5.02 -9.19
N THR A 38 -0.10 -4.55 -8.04
CA THR A 38 0.34 -5.05 -6.73
C THR A 38 0.06 -6.55 -6.55
N THR A 39 -0.97 -7.09 -7.21
CA THR A 39 -1.32 -8.52 -7.13
C THR A 39 -0.26 -9.44 -7.72
N PHE A 40 0.61 -8.94 -8.62
CA PHE A 40 1.72 -9.74 -9.17
C PHE A 40 2.79 -10.07 -8.11
N ALA A 41 2.86 -9.31 -7.02
CA ALA A 41 3.78 -9.61 -5.94
C ALA A 41 3.37 -10.88 -5.18
N GLY A 42 2.07 -11.18 -5.05
CA GLY A 42 1.58 -12.35 -4.34
C GLY A 42 2.29 -12.55 -2.99
N GLY A 43 2.80 -13.77 -2.75
CA GLY A 43 3.56 -14.10 -1.54
C GLY A 43 4.96 -13.45 -1.43
N LEU A 44 5.44 -12.75 -2.47
CA LEU A 44 6.67 -11.95 -2.40
C LEU A 44 6.43 -10.58 -1.76
N LEU A 45 5.17 -10.13 -1.61
CA LEU A 45 4.89 -8.84 -0.99
C LEU A 45 5.13 -8.89 0.52
N ALA A 46 6.30 -8.42 0.95
CA ALA A 46 6.72 -8.49 2.35
C ALA A 46 6.28 -7.28 3.16
N HIS A 47 6.24 -6.09 2.54
CA HIS A 47 5.97 -4.85 3.26
C HIS A 47 5.29 -3.81 2.38
N VAL A 48 4.57 -2.87 2.99
CA VAL A 48 3.95 -1.77 2.27
C VAL A 48 4.09 -0.43 2.99
N HIS A 49 4.21 0.60 2.18
CA HIS A 49 4.22 1.99 2.61
C HIS A 49 2.99 2.73 2.07
N VAL A 50 2.47 3.64 2.89
CA VAL A 50 1.35 4.53 2.52
C VAL A 50 1.66 5.97 2.82
N ALA A 51 1.20 6.85 1.94
CA ALA A 51 1.14 8.29 2.16
C ALA A 51 0.01 8.88 1.31
N THR A 52 -0.47 10.06 1.68
CA THR A 52 -1.38 10.86 0.83
C THR A 52 -0.62 11.29 -0.43
N PRO A 53 -1.07 10.91 -1.64
CA PRO A 53 -0.29 11.17 -2.87
C PRO A 53 -0.02 12.64 -3.16
N GLN A 54 -0.92 13.54 -2.74
CA GLN A 54 -0.83 14.98 -3.04
C GLN A 54 0.38 15.66 -2.40
N ASN A 55 0.81 15.18 -1.23
CA ASN A 55 1.78 15.90 -0.39
C ASN A 55 2.73 14.98 0.40
N ARG A 56 2.64 13.66 0.19
CA ARG A 56 3.41 12.65 0.94
C ARG A 56 3.32 12.86 2.46
N SER A 57 2.09 13.06 2.95
CA SER A 57 1.80 13.12 4.39
C SER A 57 1.07 11.86 4.87
N ILE A 58 0.89 11.74 6.19
CA ILE A 58 0.01 10.72 6.76
C ILE A 58 -1.40 10.81 6.14
N PRO A 59 -2.01 9.67 5.76
CA PRO A 59 -3.40 9.64 5.32
C PRO A 59 -4.37 10.12 6.39
N LEU A 60 -5.31 10.98 6.01
CA LEU A 60 -6.35 11.53 6.87
C LEU A 60 -7.68 11.56 6.10
N PRO A 61 -8.83 11.55 6.81
CA PRO A 61 -10.14 11.72 6.18
C PRO A 61 -10.20 12.98 5.32
N GLY A 62 -10.90 12.91 4.19
CA GLY A 62 -11.03 13.99 3.21
C GLY A 62 -9.81 14.20 2.32
N ARG A 63 -8.79 13.32 2.39
CA ARG A 63 -7.57 13.41 1.57
C ARG A 63 -7.34 12.15 0.75
N SER A 64 -7.92 12.13 -0.45
CA SER A 64 -7.74 11.04 -1.42
C SER A 64 -8.12 9.66 -0.92
N GLU A 65 -9.30 9.58 -0.31
CA GLU A 65 -9.84 8.35 0.28
C GLU A 65 -9.94 7.22 -0.76
N ASP A 66 -10.38 7.53 -1.99
CA ASP A 66 -10.50 6.57 -3.08
C ASP A 66 -9.17 5.87 -3.41
N VAL A 67 -8.06 6.62 -3.38
CA VAL A 67 -6.73 6.07 -3.69
C VAL A 67 -6.31 5.05 -2.63
N LEU A 68 -6.46 5.41 -1.35
CA LEU A 68 -6.12 4.50 -0.25
C LEU A 68 -7.01 3.24 -0.26
N GLU A 69 -8.31 3.39 -0.50
CA GLU A 69 -9.23 2.26 -0.59
C GLU A 69 -8.89 1.32 -1.74
N ARG A 70 -8.66 1.86 -2.94
CA ARG A 70 -8.33 1.05 -4.11
C ARG A 70 -7.00 0.32 -3.93
N TYR A 71 -6.01 0.98 -3.33
CA TYR A 71 -4.74 0.34 -2.99
C TYR A 71 -4.95 -0.79 -1.96
N PHE A 72 -5.70 -0.56 -0.88
CA PHE A 72 -5.98 -1.60 0.12
C PHE A 72 -6.76 -2.78 -0.48
N ARG A 73 -7.68 -2.55 -1.44
CA ARG A 73 -8.34 -3.63 -2.17
C ARG A 73 -7.34 -4.46 -2.98
N ALA A 74 -6.37 -3.83 -3.63
CA ALA A 74 -5.30 -4.54 -4.34
C ALA A 74 -4.43 -5.36 -3.38
N LEU A 75 -4.11 -4.83 -2.19
CA LEU A 75 -3.40 -5.57 -1.14
C LEU A 75 -4.17 -6.80 -0.65
N LEU A 76 -5.48 -6.64 -0.40
CA LEU A 76 -6.35 -7.76 -0.03
C LEU A 76 -6.43 -8.81 -1.13
N ALA A 77 -6.56 -8.39 -2.40
CA ALA A 77 -6.57 -9.29 -3.56
C ALA A 77 -5.22 -10.02 -3.75
N CYS A 78 -4.12 -9.39 -3.33
CA CYS A 78 -2.78 -9.99 -3.29
C CYS A 78 -2.62 -11.00 -2.13
N GLY A 79 -3.55 -11.05 -1.18
CA GLY A 79 -3.45 -11.86 0.04
C GLY A 79 -2.56 -11.26 1.13
N TYR A 80 -2.31 -9.95 1.09
CA TYR A 80 -1.45 -9.27 2.06
C TYR A 80 -2.10 -9.14 3.43
N ASP A 81 -1.44 -9.64 4.47
CA ASP A 81 -1.85 -9.57 5.88
C ASP A 81 -0.79 -8.93 6.80
N GLY A 82 0.22 -8.30 6.20
CA GLY A 82 1.37 -7.72 6.87
C GLY A 82 1.14 -6.32 7.47
N ARG A 83 2.24 -5.69 7.88
CA ARG A 83 2.22 -4.36 8.51
C ARG A 83 2.24 -3.24 7.47
N VAL A 84 1.46 -2.20 7.72
CA VAL A 84 1.49 -0.96 6.92
C VAL A 84 2.34 0.09 7.65
N SER A 85 3.28 0.74 6.95
CA SER A 85 4.02 1.89 7.47
C SER A 85 3.63 3.18 6.75
N VAL A 86 3.67 4.30 7.47
CA VAL A 86 3.44 5.62 6.88
C VAL A 86 4.77 6.18 6.39
N GLU A 87 4.89 6.41 5.09
CA GLU A 87 6.11 6.95 4.46
C GLU A 87 5.92 8.43 4.09
N GLY A 88 5.61 9.24 5.10
CA GLY A 88 5.28 10.63 4.90
C GLY A 88 5.43 11.48 6.14
N THR A 89 5.22 12.78 5.97
CA THR A 89 5.24 13.75 7.05
C THR A 89 3.96 13.69 7.89
N TRP A 90 4.10 13.98 9.17
CA TRP A 90 2.99 14.06 10.12
C TRP A 90 3.38 14.99 11.26
N SER A 91 2.37 15.62 11.87
CA SER A 91 2.52 16.29 13.16
C SER A 91 2.01 15.38 14.30
N PRO A 92 2.44 15.60 15.55
CA PRO A 92 2.00 14.78 16.69
C PRO A 92 0.48 14.71 16.86
N ASP A 93 -0.24 15.78 16.53
CA ASP A 93 -1.72 15.86 16.57
C ASP A 93 -2.40 15.04 15.45
N GLN A 94 -1.71 14.77 14.34
CA GLN A 94 -2.26 14.00 13.22
C GLN A 94 -2.06 12.49 13.39
N LEU A 95 -1.07 12.06 14.17
CA LEU A 95 -0.65 10.66 14.23
C LEU A 95 -1.77 9.72 14.68
N ALA A 96 -2.46 10.06 15.78
CA ALA A 96 -3.54 9.24 16.31
C ALA A 96 -4.71 9.13 15.32
N GLN A 97 -5.09 10.26 14.71
CA GLN A 97 -6.17 10.31 13.73
C GLN A 97 -5.82 9.53 12.46
N GLY A 98 -4.60 9.68 11.94
CA GLY A 98 -4.18 8.97 10.73
C GLY A 98 -4.07 7.46 10.94
N VAL A 99 -3.56 7.01 12.10
CA VAL A 99 -3.55 5.58 12.44
C VAL A 99 -4.96 5.02 12.57
N ALA A 100 -5.88 5.76 13.21
CA ALA A 100 -7.29 5.37 13.29
C ALA A 100 -7.91 5.26 11.89
N TYR A 101 -7.68 6.27 11.05
CA TYR A 101 -8.19 6.31 9.68
C TYR A 101 -7.70 5.15 8.82
N LEU A 102 -6.41 4.79 8.91
CA LEU A 102 -5.85 3.62 8.21
C LEU A 102 -6.54 2.32 8.65
N ARG A 103 -6.77 2.14 9.95
CA ARG A 103 -7.45 0.95 10.50
C ARG A 103 -8.90 0.87 10.08
N GLU A 104 -9.62 1.99 10.16
CA GLU A 104 -11.02 2.10 9.74
C GLU A 104 -11.17 1.82 8.25
N THR A 105 -10.30 2.39 7.42
CA THR A 105 -10.30 2.17 5.98
C THR A 105 -10.04 0.71 5.65
N TRP A 106 -9.03 0.10 6.28
CA TRP A 106 -8.74 -1.34 6.13
C TRP A 106 -9.95 -2.20 6.51
N ALA A 107 -10.54 -1.97 7.68
CA ALA A 107 -11.71 -2.72 8.15
C ALA A 107 -12.91 -2.56 7.22
N ARG A 108 -13.15 -1.35 6.71
CA ARG A 108 -14.23 -1.05 5.76
C ARG A 108 -14.05 -1.82 4.44
N VAL A 109 -12.83 -1.85 3.88
CA VAL A 109 -12.60 -2.56 2.62
C VAL A 109 -12.56 -4.08 2.80
N SER A 110 -12.06 -4.58 3.93
CA SER A 110 -12.03 -6.03 4.22
C SER A 110 -13.41 -6.60 4.56
N GLY A 111 -14.29 -5.80 5.17
CA GLY A 111 -15.65 -6.22 5.54
C GLY A 111 -16.67 -6.21 4.39
N ASN A 112 -16.41 -5.45 3.32
CA ASN A 112 -17.30 -5.33 2.16
C ASN A 112 -16.94 -6.30 1.01
N GLY A 113 -16.09 -7.30 1.25
CA GLY A 113 -15.68 -8.32 0.26
C GLY A 113 -16.67 -9.47 0.03
N GLY A 114 -17.90 -9.36 0.54
CA GLY A 114 -18.93 -10.39 0.42
C GLY A 114 -20.16 -9.91 -0.36
N THR A 115 -20.12 -10.04 -1.68
CA THR A 115 -21.22 -10.48 -2.57
C THR A 115 -20.63 -10.87 -3.92
#